data_AF-A0A8T3P2N6-F1
#
_entry.id   AF-A0A8T3P2N6-F1
#
_cell.length_a   1.000
_cell.length_b   1.000
_cell.length_c   1.000
_cell.angle_alpha   90.00
_cell.angle_beta   90.00
_cell.angle_gamma   90.00
#
_symmetry.space_group_name_H-M   'P 1'
#
loop_
_entity.id
_entity.type
_entity.pdbx_description
1 polymer ?
#
loop_
_entity_poly.entity_id
_entity_poly.type
_entity_poly.pdbx_seq_one_letter_code
_entity_poly.pdbx_strand_id
1 'polypeptide(L)'
;ANLSNAKLMGARIIGDLNEANLQGADLSNAEAAVDMRNQSMGLMNARFDQANLNNANLSGADLGRASLRFADLIGANLRGANLTGADVSGADFTGADLTNANLSGATVISATFTDIEGRDTIKGLKSVEGIDEAIGL
;
A
#
# COMPACT_ATOMS: atom_id res chain seq x y z
N ALA A 1 -9.78 -4.31 13.26
CA ALA A 1 -10.80 -3.29 13.66
C ALA A 1 -11.75 -3.01 12.49
N ASN A 2 -12.97 -2.51 12.72
CA ASN A 2 -13.85 -2.06 11.63
C ASN A 2 -13.78 -0.54 11.47
N LEU A 3 -13.19 -0.09 10.36
CA LEU A 3 -12.93 1.29 9.97
C LEU A 3 -13.40 1.54 8.53
N SER A 4 -14.37 0.76 8.04
CA SER A 4 -14.89 0.94 6.68
C SER A 4 -15.47 2.34 6.51
N ASN A 5 -15.17 2.98 5.37
CA ASN A 5 -15.54 4.35 5.06
C ASN A 5 -15.08 5.40 6.09
N ALA A 6 -14.14 5.06 6.98
CA ALA A 6 -13.59 6.01 7.94
C ALA A 6 -12.86 7.15 7.20
N LYS A 7 -12.94 8.37 7.76
CA LYS A 7 -12.23 9.54 7.25
C LYS A 7 -10.93 9.71 8.04
N LEU A 8 -9.85 9.22 7.44
CA LEU A 8 -8.49 9.21 7.97
C LEU A 8 -7.53 10.03 7.07
N MET A 9 -8.08 10.93 6.25
CA MET A 9 -7.29 11.81 5.39
C MET A 9 -6.27 12.60 6.20
N GLY A 10 -5.00 12.55 5.79
CA GLY A 10 -3.90 13.20 6.50
C GLY A 10 -3.63 12.64 7.90
N ALA A 11 -4.29 11.55 8.29
CA ALA A 11 -4.07 10.97 9.61
C ALA A 11 -2.69 10.35 9.69
N ARG A 12 -2.07 10.50 10.86
CA ARG A 12 -0.86 9.76 11.18
C ARG A 12 -1.25 8.38 11.69
N ILE A 13 -0.89 7.35 10.94
CA ILE A 13 -1.21 5.96 11.25
C ILE A 13 0.02 5.30 11.86
N ILE A 14 -0.03 5.07 13.17
CA ILE A 14 1.01 4.37 13.91
C ILE A 14 0.33 3.23 14.65
N GLY A 15 0.70 2.00 14.32
CA GLY A 15 0.22 0.81 15.02
C GLY A 15 -0.17 -0.35 14.12
N ASP A 16 -0.81 -1.32 14.75
CA ASP A 16 -1.27 -2.56 14.13
C ASP A 16 -2.73 -2.40 13.66
N LEU A 17 -2.92 -2.45 12.34
CA LEU A 17 -4.19 -2.50 11.64
C LEU A 17 -4.32 -3.80 10.84
N ASN A 18 -3.60 -4.85 11.24
CA ASN A 18 -3.72 -6.16 10.63
C ASN A 18 -5.18 -6.63 10.72
N GLU A 19 -5.65 -7.28 9.65
CA GLU A 19 -7.01 -7.80 9.54
C GLU A 19 -8.11 -6.74 9.73
N ALA A 20 -7.75 -5.45 9.68
CA ALA A 20 -8.73 -4.38 9.80
C ALA A 20 -9.55 -4.27 8.51
N ASN A 21 -10.85 -4.01 8.67
CA ASN A 21 -11.69 -3.61 7.58
C ASN A 21 -11.56 -2.10 7.38
N LEU A 22 -10.91 -1.68 6.30
CA LEU A 22 -10.72 -0.31 5.84
C LEU A 22 -11.36 -0.10 4.46
N GLN A 23 -12.31 -0.97 4.09
CA GLN A 23 -13.00 -0.88 2.80
C GLN A 23 -13.60 0.51 2.60
N GLY A 24 -13.28 1.14 1.47
CA GLY A 24 -13.76 2.48 1.12
C GLY A 24 -13.29 3.59 2.06
N ALA A 25 -12.37 3.32 3.00
CA ALA A 25 -11.85 4.33 3.89
C ALA A 25 -11.04 5.38 3.10
N ASP A 26 -11.09 6.62 3.55
CA ASP A 26 -10.30 7.71 3.01
C ASP A 26 -9.03 7.88 3.84
N LEU A 27 -7.92 7.36 3.35
CA LEU A 27 -6.57 7.49 3.88
C LEU A 27 -5.71 8.41 3.00
N SER A 28 -6.32 9.27 2.19
CA SER A 28 -5.54 10.13 1.29
C SER A 28 -4.58 11.02 2.08
N ASN A 29 -3.34 11.10 1.61
CA ASN A 29 -2.23 11.80 2.27
C ASN A 29 -1.95 11.32 3.72
N ALA A 30 -2.41 10.14 4.12
CA ALA A 30 -2.11 9.60 5.44
C ALA A 30 -0.59 9.34 5.61
N GLU A 31 -0.09 9.56 6.82
CA GLU A 31 1.32 9.35 7.17
C GLU A 31 1.46 8.04 7.94
N ALA A 32 1.87 6.97 7.27
CA ALA A 32 2.07 5.64 7.86
C ALA A 32 3.56 5.21 7.90
N ALA A 33 4.42 5.95 7.18
CA ALA A 33 5.86 5.74 7.09
C ALA A 33 6.63 6.67 8.05
N VAL A 34 6.60 6.39 9.35
CA VAL A 34 7.24 7.28 10.33
C VAL A 34 8.66 6.81 10.62
N ASP A 35 9.67 7.54 10.11
CA ASP A 35 11.07 7.35 10.49
C ASP A 35 11.30 7.90 11.91
N MET A 36 10.95 7.10 12.92
CA MET A 36 11.08 7.47 14.33
C MET A 36 12.53 7.38 14.81
N ARG A 37 13.44 8.18 14.23
CA ARG A 37 14.88 8.22 14.55
C ARG A 37 15.20 8.50 16.03
N ASN A 38 14.22 8.92 16.82
CA ASN A 38 14.37 9.35 18.22
C ASN A 38 13.40 8.66 19.21
N GLN A 39 12.97 7.41 18.97
CA GLN A 39 12.15 6.66 19.95
C GLN A 39 12.80 5.34 20.37
N SER A 40 12.67 5.03 21.67
CA SER A 40 13.30 3.88 22.37
C SER A 40 12.69 2.51 22.03
N MET A 41 11.64 2.47 21.20
CA MET A 41 10.98 1.26 20.72
C MET A 41 11.14 1.24 19.21
N GLY A 42 12.06 0.40 18.72
CA GLY A 42 12.45 0.37 17.30
C GLY A 42 11.25 0.33 16.35
N LEU A 43 11.27 1.20 15.34
CA LEU A 43 10.58 1.07 14.05
C LEU A 43 9.17 0.44 14.12
N MET A 44 8.19 1.10 14.75
CA MET A 44 6.79 0.73 14.50
C MET A 44 6.38 1.29 13.13
N ASN A 45 6.73 0.56 12.07
CA ASN A 45 6.08 0.75 10.77
C ASN A 45 4.59 0.39 10.92
N ALA A 46 3.71 1.12 10.24
CA ALA A 46 2.30 0.74 10.20
C ALA A 46 2.14 -0.65 9.59
N ARG A 47 1.28 -1.47 10.20
CA ARG A 47 0.99 -2.83 9.72
C ARG A 47 -0.46 -2.92 9.28
N PHE A 48 -0.66 -3.38 8.06
CA PHE A 48 -1.92 -3.62 7.38
C PHE A 48 -1.97 -5.05 6.84
N ASP A 49 -1.25 -5.99 7.46
CA ASP A 49 -1.21 -7.38 6.99
C ASP A 49 -2.64 -7.95 7.00
N GLN A 50 -3.07 -8.55 5.90
CA GLN A 50 -4.43 -9.09 5.74
C GLN A 50 -5.55 -8.05 5.91
N ALA A 51 -5.25 -6.75 5.85
CA ALA A 51 -6.28 -5.72 5.92
C ALA A 51 -7.11 -5.69 4.63
N ASN A 52 -8.41 -5.44 4.78
CA ASN A 52 -9.29 -5.17 3.64
C ASN A 52 -9.25 -3.67 3.35
N LEU A 53 -8.53 -3.28 2.30
CA LEU A 53 -8.39 -1.92 1.78
C LEU A 53 -9.12 -1.76 0.43
N ASN A 54 -10.06 -2.65 0.12
CA ASN A 54 -10.79 -2.61 -1.15
C ASN A 54 -11.49 -1.26 -1.34
N ASN A 55 -11.30 -0.66 -2.51
CA ASN A 55 -11.82 0.66 -2.88
C ASN A 55 -11.41 1.80 -1.91
N ALA A 56 -10.40 1.60 -1.06
CA ALA A 56 -9.91 2.66 -0.20
C ALA A 56 -9.22 3.76 -1.02
N ASN A 57 -9.32 5.00 -0.55
CA ASN A 57 -8.57 6.11 -1.11
C ASN A 57 -7.25 6.27 -0.35
N LEU A 58 -6.14 5.85 -0.95
CA LEU A 58 -4.77 5.98 -0.44
C LEU A 58 -3.96 6.98 -1.28
N SER A 59 -4.62 7.84 -2.06
CA SER A 59 -3.93 8.80 -2.92
C SER A 59 -3.00 9.70 -2.12
N GLY A 60 -1.74 9.80 -2.56
CA GLY A 60 -0.68 10.55 -1.89
C GLY A 60 -0.27 10.03 -0.50
N ALA A 61 -0.79 8.88 -0.05
CA ALA A 61 -0.42 8.33 1.26
C ALA A 61 1.07 7.95 1.31
N ASP A 62 1.70 8.17 2.46
CA ASP A 62 3.05 7.72 2.73
C ASP A 62 3.04 6.38 3.48
N LEU A 63 3.22 5.31 2.72
CA LEU A 63 3.25 3.90 3.16
C LEU A 63 4.68 3.32 3.09
N GLY A 64 5.70 4.16 2.97
CA GLY A 64 7.10 3.74 2.98
C GLY A 64 7.42 2.78 4.14
N ARG A 65 8.02 1.63 3.82
CA ARG A 65 8.36 0.55 4.78
C ARG A 65 7.18 -0.05 5.56
N ALA A 66 5.94 0.30 5.25
CA ALA A 66 4.78 -0.35 5.85
C ALA A 66 4.71 -1.83 5.45
N SER A 67 4.07 -2.63 6.29
CA SER A 67 3.74 -4.02 5.98
C SER A 67 2.28 -4.07 5.50
N LEU A 68 2.04 -4.53 4.28
CA LEU A 68 0.72 -4.74 3.69
C LEU A 68 0.60 -6.18 3.15
N ARG A 69 1.25 -7.14 3.81
CA ARG A 69 1.30 -8.51 3.31
C ARG A 69 -0.09 -9.11 3.25
N PHE A 70 -0.44 -9.74 2.14
CA PHE A 70 -1.75 -10.34 1.92
C PHE A 70 -2.94 -9.37 2.09
N ALA A 71 -2.72 -8.06 1.97
CA ALA A 71 -3.81 -7.08 2.03
C ALA A 71 -4.62 -7.08 0.73
N ASP A 72 -5.93 -6.89 0.85
CA ASP A 72 -6.83 -6.74 -0.29
C ASP A 72 -6.90 -5.25 -0.69
N LEU A 73 -6.34 -4.88 -1.84
CA LEU A 73 -6.32 -3.51 -2.38
C LEU A 73 -7.10 -3.41 -3.70
N ILE A 74 -8.09 -4.28 -3.89
CA ILE A 74 -8.87 -4.36 -5.13
C ILE A 74 -9.60 -3.04 -5.34
N GLY A 75 -9.38 -2.42 -6.50
CA GLY A 75 -9.96 -1.13 -6.87
C GLY A 75 -9.51 0.06 -6.01
N ALA A 76 -8.47 -0.10 -5.18
CA ALA A 76 -7.98 1.00 -4.35
C ALA A 76 -7.33 2.11 -5.20
N ASN A 77 -7.47 3.36 -4.75
CA ASN A 77 -6.80 4.50 -5.37
C ASN A 77 -5.48 4.76 -4.65
N LEU A 78 -4.36 4.41 -5.27
CA LEU A 78 -2.99 4.65 -4.78
C LEU A 78 -2.24 5.72 -5.60
N ARG A 79 -2.95 6.61 -6.28
CA ARG A 79 -2.34 7.65 -7.12
C ARG A 79 -1.31 8.46 -6.33
N GLY A 80 -0.06 8.45 -6.80
CA GLY A 80 1.04 9.17 -6.16
C GLY A 80 1.44 8.66 -4.76
N ALA A 81 0.93 7.51 -4.31
CA ALA A 81 1.30 6.95 -3.01
C ALA A 81 2.78 6.56 -2.98
N ASN A 82 3.41 6.74 -1.82
CA ASN A 82 4.78 6.30 -1.57
C ASN A 82 4.78 4.94 -0.89
N LEU A 83 5.23 3.89 -1.59
CA LEU A 83 5.39 2.52 -1.07
C LEU A 83 6.88 2.12 -1.03
N THR A 84 7.79 3.09 -0.99
CA THR A 84 9.24 2.83 -1.02
C THR A 84 9.64 1.88 0.11
N GLY A 85 10.21 0.72 -0.23
CA GLY A 85 10.62 -0.28 0.75
C GLY A 85 9.49 -0.97 1.52
N ALA A 86 8.22 -0.80 1.12
CA ALA A 86 7.10 -1.50 1.73
C ALA A 86 7.15 -3.00 1.44
N ASP A 87 6.60 -3.81 2.34
CA ASP A 87 6.38 -5.23 2.07
C ASP A 87 4.91 -5.44 1.69
N VAL A 88 4.67 -5.66 0.39
CA VAL A 88 3.34 -5.93 -0.19
C VAL A 88 3.22 -7.38 -0.65
N SER A 89 4.03 -8.30 -0.09
CA SER A 89 4.02 -9.71 -0.49
C SER A 89 2.63 -10.32 -0.36
N GLY A 90 2.15 -10.97 -1.42
CA GLY A 90 0.82 -11.59 -1.46
C GLY A 90 -0.37 -10.63 -1.52
N ALA A 91 -0.14 -9.31 -1.57
CA ALA A 91 -1.23 -8.34 -1.67
C ALA A 91 -1.91 -8.37 -3.05
N ASP A 92 -3.20 -8.07 -3.09
CA ASP A 92 -3.99 -8.05 -4.33
C ASP A 92 -4.29 -6.61 -4.75
N PHE A 93 -3.62 -6.12 -5.80
CA PHE A 93 -3.85 -4.80 -6.40
C PHE A 93 -4.79 -4.85 -7.62
N THR A 94 -5.61 -5.89 -7.78
CA THR A 94 -6.46 -6.03 -8.98
C THR A 94 -7.33 -4.79 -9.20
N GLY A 95 -7.20 -4.16 -10.37
CA GLY A 95 -7.94 -2.95 -10.74
C GLY A 95 -7.57 -1.70 -9.95
N ALA A 96 -6.48 -1.70 -9.17
CA ALA A 96 -6.04 -0.53 -8.41
C ALA A 96 -5.42 0.54 -9.33
N ASP A 97 -5.60 1.81 -8.98
CA ASP A 97 -4.92 2.92 -9.67
C ASP A 97 -3.60 3.25 -8.98
N LEU A 98 -2.50 2.87 -9.61
CA LEU A 98 -1.13 3.11 -9.14
C LEU A 98 -0.45 4.26 -9.90
N THR A 99 -1.19 5.11 -10.61
CA THR A 99 -0.63 6.21 -11.40
C THR A 99 0.31 7.08 -10.56
N ASN A 100 1.56 7.19 -10.99
CA ASN A 100 2.67 7.90 -10.31
C ASN A 100 3.05 7.37 -8.91
N ALA A 101 2.58 6.18 -8.50
CA ALA A 101 3.00 5.55 -7.25
C ALA A 101 4.48 5.14 -7.30
N ASN A 102 5.09 5.02 -6.13
CA ASN A 102 6.49 4.65 -5.99
C ASN A 102 6.68 3.35 -5.20
N LEU A 103 7.01 2.26 -5.91
CA LEU A 103 7.31 0.92 -5.37
C LEU A 103 8.82 0.65 -5.30
N SER A 104 9.68 1.67 -5.36
CA SER A 104 11.13 1.46 -5.35
C SER A 104 11.59 0.68 -4.11
N GLY A 105 12.22 -0.47 -4.32
CA GLY A 105 12.69 -1.35 -3.25
C GLY A 105 11.59 -2.06 -2.46
N ALA A 106 10.33 -2.01 -2.89
CA ALA A 106 9.25 -2.76 -2.27
C ALA A 106 9.42 -4.27 -2.49
N THR A 107 9.06 -5.08 -1.50
CA THR A 107 8.96 -6.53 -1.64
C THR A 107 7.56 -6.86 -2.15
N VAL A 108 7.47 -7.60 -3.25
CA VAL A 108 6.22 -7.85 -4.00
C VAL A 108 6.01 -9.34 -4.30
N ILE A 109 6.64 -10.22 -3.52
CA ILE A 109 6.61 -11.66 -3.77
C ILE A 109 5.15 -12.14 -3.75
N SER A 110 4.71 -12.80 -4.83
CA SER A 110 3.34 -13.29 -4.99
C SER A 110 2.25 -12.21 -4.93
N ALA A 111 2.59 -10.93 -5.07
CA ALA A 111 1.60 -9.86 -5.19
C ALA A 111 0.95 -9.88 -6.59
N THR A 112 -0.34 -9.56 -6.65
CA THR A 112 -1.13 -9.55 -7.89
C THR A 112 -1.26 -8.12 -8.40
N PHE A 113 -0.96 -7.90 -9.69
CA PHE A 113 -1.03 -6.58 -10.36
C PHE A 113 -1.91 -6.60 -11.62
N THR A 114 -3.00 -7.36 -11.60
CA THR A 114 -3.95 -7.49 -12.71
C THR A 114 -4.72 -6.18 -12.93
N ASP A 115 -4.90 -5.77 -14.19
CA ASP A 115 -5.72 -4.61 -14.58
C ASP A 115 -5.41 -3.28 -13.85
N ILE A 116 -4.18 -3.11 -13.35
CA ILE A 116 -3.78 -1.86 -12.69
C ILE A 116 -3.70 -0.68 -13.67
N GLU A 117 -4.04 0.52 -13.20
CA GLU A 117 -3.85 1.76 -13.95
C GLU A 117 -2.47 2.38 -13.69
N GLY A 118 -1.97 3.14 -14.66
CA GLY A 118 -0.75 3.92 -14.51
C GLY A 118 0.55 3.13 -14.67
N ARG A 119 0.52 1.91 -15.21
CA ARG A 119 1.69 1.01 -15.41
C ARG A 119 2.99 1.72 -15.83
N ASP A 120 2.93 2.58 -16.84
CA ASP A 120 4.10 3.28 -17.38
C ASP A 120 4.68 4.36 -16.45
N THR A 121 3.94 4.75 -15.42
CA THR A 121 4.28 5.83 -14.48
C THR A 121 4.76 5.32 -13.12
N ILE A 122 4.58 4.02 -12.84
CA ILE A 122 4.94 3.43 -11.54
C ILE A 122 6.46 3.35 -11.43
N LYS A 123 7.01 3.99 -10.40
CA LYS A 123 8.45 3.93 -10.12
C LYS A 123 8.80 2.64 -9.40
N GLY A 124 9.94 2.05 -9.74
CA GLY A 124 10.41 0.80 -9.13
C GLY A 124 9.78 -0.47 -9.69
N LEU A 125 8.70 -0.38 -10.48
CA LEU A 125 8.02 -1.55 -11.04
C LEU A 125 8.89 -2.34 -12.03
N LYS A 126 9.61 -1.66 -12.93
CA LYS A 126 10.49 -2.31 -13.94
C LYS A 126 11.67 -3.07 -13.33
N SER A 127 12.02 -2.78 -12.08
CA SER A 127 13.07 -3.48 -11.33
C SER A 127 12.53 -4.65 -10.51
N VAL A 128 11.21 -4.87 -10.52
CA VAL A 128 10.59 -6.00 -9.85
C VAL A 128 10.72 -7.23 -10.73
N GLU A 129 11.59 -8.14 -10.31
CA GLU A 129 11.77 -9.45 -10.93
C GLU A 129 10.44 -10.25 -10.89
N GLY A 130 9.96 -10.72 -12.04
CA GLY A 130 8.73 -11.52 -12.17
C GLY A 130 7.42 -10.73 -12.34
N ILE A 131 7.44 -9.40 -12.37
CA ILE A 131 6.20 -8.63 -12.59
C ILE A 131 5.63 -8.84 -13.99
N ASP A 132 6.50 -9.06 -14.98
CA ASP A 132 6.11 -9.30 -16.38
C ASP A 132 5.26 -10.57 -16.51
N GLU A 133 5.50 -11.60 -15.68
CA GLU A 133 4.72 -12.84 -15.63
C GLU A 133 3.38 -12.66 -14.88
N ALA A 134 3.35 -11.78 -13.88
CA ALA A 134 2.15 -11.50 -13.08
C ALA A 134 1.10 -10.65 -13.81
N ILE A 135 1.47 -9.95 -14.89
CA ILE A 135 0.58 -9.04 -15.63
C ILE A 135 0.12 -9.56 -17.00
N GLY A 136 0.43 -10.82 -17.33
CA GLY A 136 -0.12 -11.50 -18.51
C GLY A 136 0.35 -10.94 -19.85
N LEU A 137 1.66 -10.88 -20.06
CA LEU A 137 2.27 -10.80 -21.39
C LEU A 137 2.85 -12.15 -21.82
#